data_AF-A0A1Q4XSK2-F1
#
_entry.id   AF-A0A1Q4XSK2-F1
#
_cell.length_a   1.000
_cell.length_b   1.000
_cell.length_c   1.000
_cell.angle_alpha   90.00
_cell.angle_beta   90.00
_cell.angle_gamma   90.00
#
_symmetry.space_group_name_H-M   'P 1'
#
loop_
_entity.id
_entity.type
_entity.pdbx_description
1 polymer ?
#
loop_
_entity_poly.entity_id
_entity_poly.type
_entity_poly.pdbx_seq_one_letter_code
_entity_poly.pdbx_strand_id
1 'polypeptide(L)'
;MIEVERRKRPGVAFAGFLVSFALQVALVAAFRTDYLADAGWQSGEYADAFIGIAAVSVVVGLVIKFFGPPWNSVGTGLVIAGTLGFVLLVAFVVWVLVAWSQMRS
;
A
#
# COMPACT_ATOMS: atom_id res chain seq x y z
N MET A 1 24.07 -28.81 -21.68
CA MET A 1 22.97 -27.90 -21.34
C MET A 1 23.04 -27.62 -19.86
N ILE A 2 23.61 -26.48 -19.46
CA ILE A 2 23.62 -26.07 -18.05
C ILE A 2 22.40 -25.17 -17.91
N GLU A 3 21.31 -25.78 -17.41
CA GLU A 3 20.14 -25.05 -16.95
C GLU A 3 20.59 -24.23 -15.75
N VAL A 4 21.00 -22.98 -16.01
CA VAL A 4 21.21 -22.00 -14.95
C VAL A 4 19.84 -21.72 -14.38
N GLU A 5 19.51 -22.47 -13.34
CA GLU A 5 18.35 -22.28 -12.48
C GLU A 5 18.33 -20.80 -12.11
N ARG A 6 17.46 -20.04 -12.79
CA ARG A 6 17.37 -18.58 -12.68
C ARG A 6 16.83 -18.30 -11.29
N ARG A 7 17.72 -18.28 -10.30
CA ARG A 7 17.43 -18.06 -8.88
C ARG A 7 16.59 -16.78 -8.79
N LYS A 8 15.27 -16.92 -8.71
CA LYS A 8 14.32 -15.81 -8.58
C LYS A 8 14.76 -15.06 -7.33
N ARG A 9 15.43 -13.91 -7.47
CA ARG A 9 15.92 -13.12 -6.34
C ARG A 9 14.69 -12.46 -5.69
N PRO A 10 14.19 -12.95 -4.54
CA PRO A 10 12.97 -12.43 -3.93
C PRO A 10 13.15 -11.01 -3.39
N GLY A 11 14.39 -10.58 -3.16
CA GLY A 11 14.71 -9.26 -2.59
C GLY A 11 14.21 -8.08 -3.42
N VAL A 12 14.02 -8.26 -4.73
CA VAL A 12 13.52 -7.18 -5.60
C VAL A 12 11.99 -7.02 -5.47
N ALA A 13 11.24 -8.10 -5.17
CA ALA A 13 9.82 -7.98 -4.80
C ALA A 13 9.65 -7.26 -3.45
N PHE A 14 10.58 -7.53 -2.53
CA PHE A 14 10.57 -6.90 -1.21
C PHE A 14 10.70 -5.39 -1.30
N ALA A 15 11.52 -4.86 -2.22
CA ALA A 15 11.67 -3.42 -2.41
C ALA A 15 10.35 -2.74 -2.82
N GLY A 16 9.63 -3.30 -3.79
CA GLY A 16 8.33 -2.77 -4.21
C GLY A 16 7.31 -2.80 -3.07
N PHE A 17 7.27 -3.90 -2.31
CA PHE A 17 6.42 -4.00 -1.13
C PHE A 17 6.80 -2.97 -0.05
N LEU A 18 8.09 -2.87 0.28
CA LEU A 18 8.62 -2.04 1.35
C LEU A 18 8.35 -0.56 1.08
N VAL A 19 8.52 -0.09 -0.17
CA VAL A 19 8.26 1.31 -0.52
C VAL A 19 6.79 1.67 -0.30
N SER A 20 5.87 0.90 -0.89
CA SER A 20 4.44 1.14 -0.72
C SER A 20 3.97 1.00 0.73
N PHE A 21 4.52 0.02 1.45
CA PHE A 21 4.20 -0.19 2.85
C PHE A 21 4.74 0.94 3.74
N ALA A 22 6.00 1.32 3.57
CA ALA A 22 6.61 2.42 4.32
C ALA A 22 5.87 3.75 4.07
N LEU A 23 5.44 4.00 2.83
CA LEU A 23 4.69 5.21 2.50
C LEU A 23 3.33 5.25 3.21
N GLN A 24 2.60 4.14 3.23
CA GLN A 24 1.34 4.01 3.98
C GLN A 24 1.56 4.17 5.50
N VAL A 25 2.59 3.54 6.06
CA VAL A 25 2.93 3.66 7.49
C VAL A 25 3.33 5.09 7.84
N ALA A 26 4.15 5.75 7.00
CA ALA A 26 4.54 7.13 7.19
C ALA A 26 3.34 8.07 7.19
N LEU A 27 2.36 7.84 6.31
CA LEU A 27 1.14 8.63 6.26
C LEU A 27 0.27 8.44 7.52
N VAL A 28 0.15 7.21 8.01
CA VAL A 28 -0.57 6.92 9.28
C VAL A 28 0.15 7.56 10.47
N ALA A 29 1.48 7.52 10.49
CA ALA A 29 2.27 8.20 11.52
C ALA A 29 2.07 9.71 11.46
N ALA A 30 2.12 10.31 10.27
CA ALA A 30 1.89 11.72 10.05
C ALA A 30 0.48 12.15 10.49
N PHE A 31 -0.54 11.34 10.20
CA PHE A 31 -1.91 11.57 10.70
C PHE A 31 -1.96 11.54 12.23
N ARG A 32 -1.30 10.58 12.89
CA ARG A 32 -1.31 10.48 14.36
C ARG A 32 -0.61 11.63 15.06
N THR A 33 0.38 12.23 14.41
CA THR A 33 1.14 13.35 14.98
C THR A 33 0.65 14.70 14.47
N ASP A 34 -0.44 14.74 13.69
CA ASP A 34 -0.92 15.93 12.98
C ASP A 34 0.20 16.66 12.21
N TYR A 35 1.15 15.89 11.67
CA TYR A 35 2.42 16.43 11.15
C TYR A 35 2.22 17.39 9.97
N LEU A 36 1.20 17.13 9.14
CA LEU A 36 0.88 18.00 7.99
C LEU A 36 -0.20 19.02 8.32
N ALA A 37 -0.68 19.11 9.57
CA ALA A 37 -1.67 20.11 9.96
C ALA A 37 -1.14 21.54 9.77
N ASP A 38 0.16 21.75 10.02
CA ASP A 38 0.85 23.02 9.76
C ASP A 38 0.91 23.38 8.27
N ALA A 39 0.83 22.37 7.38
CA ALA A 39 0.71 22.54 5.94
C ALA A 39 -0.75 22.70 5.48
N GLY A 40 -1.70 22.82 6.41
CA GLY A 40 -3.13 22.98 6.15
C GLY A 40 -3.89 21.68 5.93
N TRP A 41 -3.28 20.51 6.18
CA TRP A 41 -3.93 19.24 5.89
C TRP A 41 -5.09 18.95 6.81
N GLN A 42 -6.20 18.50 6.23
CA GLN A 42 -7.36 18.01 6.97
C GLN A 42 -7.33 16.49 7.16
N SER A 43 -7.98 15.99 8.21
CA SER A 43 -8.03 14.57 8.54
C SER A 43 -8.49 13.68 7.37
N GLY A 44 -9.41 14.18 6.53
CA GLY A 44 -9.89 13.47 5.33
C GLY A 44 -8.83 13.31 4.24
N GLU A 45 -7.91 14.26 4.11
CA GLU A 45 -6.87 14.26 3.07
C GLU A 45 -5.84 13.15 3.30
N TYR A 46 -5.59 12.78 4.57
CA TYR A 46 -4.77 11.61 4.88
C TYR A 46 -5.43 10.30 4.42
N ALA A 47 -6.77 10.21 4.52
CA ALA A 47 -7.49 9.03 4.02
C ALA A 47 -7.46 8.97 2.49
N ASP A 48 -7.66 10.10 1.82
CA ASP A 48 -7.58 10.20 0.36
C ASP A 48 -6.18 9.87 -0.15
N ALA A 49 -5.13 10.38 0.51
CA ALA A 49 -3.75 10.06 0.18
C ALA A 49 -3.44 8.56 0.42
N PHE A 50 -3.98 7.95 1.48
CA PHE A 50 -3.81 6.52 1.74
C PHE A 50 -4.42 5.68 0.62
N ILE A 51 -5.65 6.00 0.22
CA ILE A 51 -6.35 5.34 -0.90
C ILE A 51 -5.57 5.56 -2.21
N GLY A 52 -5.11 6.78 -2.45
CA GLY A 52 -4.29 7.13 -3.61
C GLY A 52 -3.02 6.30 -3.69
N ILE A 53 -2.27 6.17 -2.58
CA ILE A 53 -1.05 5.36 -2.53
C ILE A 53 -1.36 3.88 -2.82
N ALA A 54 -2.42 3.33 -2.22
CA ALA A 54 -2.82 1.95 -2.45
C ALA A 54 -3.18 1.71 -3.93
N ALA A 55 -4.01 2.58 -4.52
CA ALA A 55 -4.44 2.50 -5.91
C ALA A 55 -3.25 2.67 -6.89
N VAL A 56 -2.43 3.69 -6.70
CA VAL A 56 -1.23 3.93 -7.53
C VAL A 56 -0.26 2.77 -7.42
N SER A 57 -0.07 2.19 -6.23
CA SER A 57 0.79 1.02 -6.05
C SER A 57 0.30 -0.18 -6.87
N VAL A 58 -1.01 -0.45 -6.87
CA VAL A 58 -1.59 -1.53 -7.69
C VAL A 58 -1.41 -1.22 -9.18
N VAL A 59 -1.77 -0.02 -9.63
CA VAL A 59 -1.69 0.36 -11.06
C VAL A 59 -0.26 0.30 -11.56
N VAL A 60 0.69 0.94 -10.87
CA VAL A 60 2.12 0.92 -11.23
C VAL A 60 2.67 -0.50 -11.19
N GLY A 61 2.27 -1.29 -10.19
CA GLY A 61 2.66 -2.69 -10.09
C GLY A 61 2.17 -3.51 -11.29
N LEU A 62 0.92 -3.32 -11.73
CA LEU A 62 0.37 -3.97 -12.93
C LEU A 62 1.07 -3.51 -14.21
N VAL A 63 1.37 -2.21 -14.34
CA VAL A 63 2.12 -1.66 -15.49
C VAL A 63 3.51 -2.29 -15.57
N ILE A 64 4.24 -2.37 -14.45
CA ILE A 64 5.54 -3.04 -14.39
C ILE A 64 5.40 -4.50 -14.81
N LYS A 65 4.34 -5.21 -14.36
CA LYS A 65 4.12 -6.59 -14.76
C LYS A 65 3.80 -6.74 -16.25
N PHE A 66 3.05 -5.81 -16.82
CA PHE A 66 2.67 -5.80 -18.23
C PHE A 66 3.90 -5.65 -19.15
N PHE A 67 4.83 -4.76 -18.82
CA PHE A 67 6.03 -4.55 -19.63
C PHE A 67 7.12 -5.62 -19.42
N GLY A 68 7.00 -6.47 -18.40
CA GLY A 68 7.93 -7.57 -18.13
C GLY A 68 9.42 -7.18 -18.01
N PRO A 69 9.82 -6.05 -17.39
CA PRO A 69 11.21 -5.67 -17.23
C PRO A 69 11.95 -6.68 -16.33
N PRO A 70 13.30 -6.71 -16.31
CA PRO A 70 14.08 -7.65 -15.50
C PRO A 70 13.79 -7.58 -13.99
N TRP A 71 13.20 -6.48 -13.51
CA TRP A 71 12.72 -6.27 -12.14
C TRP A 71 11.21 -6.50 -11.95
N ASN A 72 10.59 -7.37 -12.76
CA ASN A 72 9.15 -7.68 -12.70
C ASN A 72 8.64 -8.05 -11.29
N SER A 73 9.51 -8.62 -10.45
CA SER A 73 9.23 -8.90 -9.05
C SER A 73 8.85 -7.66 -8.23
N VAL A 74 9.39 -6.47 -8.52
CA VAL A 74 8.97 -5.18 -7.90
C VAL A 74 7.47 -4.97 -8.10
N GLY A 75 6.99 -5.16 -9.33
CA GLY A 75 5.58 -4.96 -9.65
C GLY A 75 4.67 -5.88 -8.83
N THR A 76 5.13 -7.09 -8.53
CA THR A 76 4.39 -8.01 -7.65
C THR A 76 4.36 -7.51 -6.20
N GLY A 77 5.49 -6.98 -5.69
CA GLY A 77 5.54 -6.36 -4.36
C GLY A 77 4.60 -5.17 -4.21
N LEU A 78 4.56 -4.29 -5.22
CA LEU A 78 3.67 -3.13 -5.27
C LEU A 78 2.19 -3.53 -5.28
N VAL A 79 1.81 -4.51 -6.11
CA VAL A 79 0.43 -5.01 -6.15
C VAL A 79 0.04 -5.61 -4.79
N ILE A 80 0.90 -6.45 -4.19
CA ILE A 80 0.61 -7.06 -2.89
C ILE A 80 0.44 -5.99 -1.81
N ALA A 81 1.37 -5.03 -1.72
CA ALA A 81 1.30 -3.97 -0.71
C ALA A 81 0.08 -3.06 -0.90
N GLY A 82 -0.25 -2.69 -2.13
CA GLY A 82 -1.42 -1.88 -2.44
C GLY A 82 -2.73 -2.61 -2.12
N THR A 83 -2.87 -3.87 -2.54
CA THR A 83 -4.05 -4.68 -2.23
C THR A 83 -4.21 -4.92 -0.73
N LEU A 84 -3.12 -5.25 -0.03
CA LEU A 84 -3.16 -5.48 1.42
C LEU A 84 -3.55 -4.20 2.18
N GLY A 85 -2.98 -3.07 1.78
CA GLY A 85 -3.32 -1.74 2.31
C GLY A 85 -4.81 -1.42 2.15
N PHE A 86 -5.35 -1.65 0.95
CA PHE A 86 -6.77 -1.44 0.68
C PHE A 86 -7.67 -2.37 1.50
N VAL A 87 -7.33 -3.65 1.61
CA VAL A 87 -8.08 -4.62 2.44
C VAL A 87 -8.08 -4.20 3.91
N LEU A 88 -6.94 -3.75 4.44
CA LEU A 88 -6.84 -3.26 5.82
C LEU A 88 -7.70 -2.02 6.06
N LEU A 89 -7.73 -1.08 5.11
CA LEU A 89 -8.60 0.10 5.17
C LEU A 89 -10.07 -0.31 5.22
N VAL A 90 -10.52 -1.21 4.33
CA VAL A 90 -11.90 -1.71 4.31
C VAL A 90 -12.25 -2.40 5.63
N ALA A 91 -11.36 -3.28 6.13
CA ALA A 91 -11.56 -3.96 7.39
C ALA A 91 -11.68 -2.96 8.57
N PHE A 92 -10.86 -1.90 8.58
CA PHE A 92 -10.93 -0.86 9.59
C PHE A 92 -12.25 -0.08 9.53
N VAL A 93 -12.69 0.34 8.33
CA VAL A 93 -13.97 1.04 8.14
C VAL A 93 -15.14 0.18 8.62
N VAL A 94 -15.18 -1.09 8.23
CA VAL A 94 -16.21 -2.04 8.67
C VAL A 94 -16.20 -2.19 10.19
N TRP A 95 -15.01 -2.33 10.79
CA TRP A 95 -14.88 -2.43 12.24
C TRP A 95 -15.42 -1.19 12.96
N VAL A 96 -15.10 0.01 12.48
CA VAL A 96 -15.65 1.27 13.04
C VAL A 96 -17.17 1.33 12.91
N LEU A 97 -17.73 0.95 11.76
CA LEU A 97 -19.18 0.94 11.54
C LEU A 97 -19.90 -0.05 12.46
N VAL A 98 -19.32 -1.23 12.68
CA VAL A 98 -19.85 -2.24 13.61
C VAL A 98 -19.76 -1.75 15.06
N ALA A 99 -18.63 -1.18 15.47
CA ALA A 99 -18.48 -0.62 16.81
C ALA A 99 -19.51 0.50 17.06
N TRP A 100 -19.73 1.35 16.06
CA TRP A 100 -20.71 2.44 16.13
C TRP A 100 -22.15 1.92 16.24
N SER A 101 -22.51 0.88 15.49
CA SER A 101 -23.87 0.32 15.53
C SER A 101 -24.21 -0.28 16.89
N GLN A 102 -23.25 -0.96 17.53
CA GLN A 102 -23.39 -1.52 18.87
C GLN A 102 -23.55 -0.46 19.97
N MET A 103 -23.00 0.74 19.78
CA MET A 103 -23.17 1.84 20.75
C MET A 103 -24.54 2.51 20.67
N ARG A 104 -25.29 2.32 19.57
CA ARG A 104 -26.62 2.92 19.38
C ARG A 104 -27.78 1.96 19.66
N SER A 105 -27.50 0.67 19.88
CA SER A 105 -28.48 -0.36 20.28
C SER A 105 -28.56 -0.49 21.79
#